data_AF-A0A2H4XIX1-F1
#
_entry.id   AF-A0A2H4XIX1-F1
#
_cell.length_a   1.000
_cell.length_b   1.000
_cell.length_c   1.000
_cell.angle_alpha   90.00
_cell.angle_beta   90.00
_cell.angle_gamma   90.00
#
_symmetry.space_group_name_H-M   'P 1'
#
loop_
_entity.id
_entity.type
_entity.pdbx_description
1 polymer ?
#
loop_
_entity_poly.entity_id
_entity_poly.type
_entity_poly.pdbx_seq_one_letter_code
_entity_poly.pdbx_strand_id
1 'polypeptide(L)'
;ICIPCQPHEFLQDEFTCKDCGPGFWPNRELRDCFELPQEYIRWADAWALGPVCLSCLGLLSTLFVIWVFVRNNDTPIVKASGRELCYLLLSGVLLCYAMTFVFIAKPSAGVCALRRLGLGTSFAVCYSALLTKTNRIARIFDGARDGVRRPRFISPASQVGICLALISCQLLVVVVWLLLEPSGTRKDTAPDKRYVVTLKCNSGDGSMLVSLSYNVLLVLLCTLYAFKTR
;
A
#
# COMPACT_ATOMS: atom_id res chain seq x y z
N ILE A 1 38.71 33.96 23.26
CA ILE A 1 38.67 33.14 22.02
C ILE A 1 37.24 33.15 21.54
N CYS A 2 36.98 33.62 20.31
CA CYS A 2 35.64 33.59 19.72
C CYS A 2 35.49 32.29 18.94
N ILE A 3 34.43 31.52 19.23
CA ILE A 3 34.12 30.27 18.55
C ILE A 3 32.85 30.52 17.72
N PRO A 4 32.87 30.32 16.40
CA PRO A 4 31.68 30.48 15.58
C PRO A 4 30.66 29.38 15.91
N CYS A 5 29.36 29.75 15.95
CA CYS A 5 28.28 28.77 16.05
C CYS A 5 28.26 27.84 14.83
N GLN A 6 27.67 26.66 14.99
CA GLN A 6 27.47 25.76 13.85
C GLN A 6 26.44 26.34 12.87
N PRO A 7 26.45 25.94 11.58
CA PRO A 7 25.56 26.50 10.55
C PRO A 7 24.05 26.35 10.80
N HIS A 8 23.65 25.49 11.74
CA HIS A 8 22.26 25.16 12.08
C HIS A 8 21.85 25.72 13.46
N GLU A 9 22.72 26.47 14.10
CA GLU A 9 22.49 27.08 15.40
C GLU A 9 22.27 28.58 15.25
N PHE A 10 21.52 29.16 16.18
CA PHE A 10 21.35 30.60 16.35
C PHE A 10 21.94 31.02 17.70
N LEU A 11 22.28 32.30 17.83
CA LEU A 11 22.79 32.90 19.05
C LEU A 11 21.61 33.22 19.97
N GLN A 12 21.46 32.45 21.05
CA GLN A 12 20.43 32.70 22.05
C GLN A 12 20.85 33.83 23.01
N ASP A 13 22.10 33.76 23.47
CA ASP A 13 22.73 34.73 24.37
C ASP A 13 24.17 34.98 23.88
N GLU A 14 24.84 36.04 24.35
CA GLU A 14 26.21 36.40 23.95
C GLU A 14 27.24 35.26 24.09
N PHE A 15 26.93 34.24 24.90
CA PHE A 15 27.80 33.11 25.19
C PHE A 15 27.20 31.75 24.80
N THR A 16 26.01 31.69 24.20
CA THR A 16 25.30 30.42 23.96
C THR A 16 24.69 30.33 22.56
N CYS A 17 25.20 29.37 21.78
CA CYS A 17 24.58 28.93 20.53
C CYS A 17 23.56 27.83 20.83
N LYS A 18 22.39 27.88 20.20
CA LYS A 18 21.33 26.88 20.34
C LYS A 18 20.90 26.37 18.98
N ASP A 19 20.68 25.06 18.88
CA ASP A 19 20.17 24.42 17.67
C ASP A 19 18.73 24.88 17.37
N CYS A 20 18.46 25.27 16.13
CA CYS A 20 17.11 25.61 15.66
C CYS A 20 16.16 24.42 15.70
N GLY A 21 16.68 23.20 15.76
CA GLY A 21 15.91 21.97 15.76
C GLY A 21 15.51 21.51 14.34
N PRO A 22 14.87 20.34 14.25
CA PRO A 22 14.54 19.73 12.96
C PRO A 22 13.48 20.55 12.21
N GLY A 23 13.78 20.91 10.97
CA GLY A 23 12.88 21.65 10.08
C GLY A 23 12.97 23.17 10.17
N PHE A 24 13.93 23.70 10.93
CA PHE A 24 14.18 25.13 11.08
C PHE A 24 15.64 25.48 10.75
N TRP A 25 15.87 26.67 10.21
CA TRP A 25 17.20 27.18 9.84
C TRP A 25 17.45 28.55 10.46
N PRO A 26 18.67 28.86 10.93
CA PRO A 26 18.98 30.18 11.45
C PRO A 26 18.94 31.24 10.34
N ASN A 27 18.41 32.41 10.67
CA ASN A 27 18.44 33.57 9.77
C ASN A 27 19.90 34.07 9.59
N ARG A 28 20.16 34.91 8.58
CA ARG A 28 21.52 35.44 8.30
C ARG A 28 22.15 36.17 9.48
N GLU A 29 21.32 36.75 10.34
CA GLU A 29 21.73 37.48 11.56
C GLU A 29 21.96 36.56 12.76
N LEU A 30 21.70 35.24 12.64
CA LEU A 30 21.80 34.25 13.72
C LEU A 30 20.97 34.60 14.97
N ARG A 31 19.91 35.41 14.85
CA ARG A 31 19.06 35.81 15.99
C ARG A 31 17.82 34.95 16.16
N ASP A 32 17.36 34.36 15.07
CA ASP A 32 16.07 33.67 15.01
C ASP A 32 16.12 32.53 14.00
N CYS A 33 15.16 31.61 14.12
CA CYS A 33 15.03 30.45 13.23
C CYS A 33 13.77 30.56 12.37
N PHE A 34 13.88 30.28 11.07
CA PHE A 34 12.74 30.23 10.16
C PHE A 34 12.44 28.79 9.72
N GLU A 35 11.17 28.50 9.44
CA GLU A 35 10.76 27.19 8.95
C GLU A 35 11.23 26.99 7.50
N LEU A 36 11.91 25.87 7.23
CA LEU A 36 12.35 25.56 5.87
C LEU A 36 11.16 25.15 4.98
N PRO A 37 11.24 25.45 3.68
CA PRO A 37 10.25 24.95 2.73
C PRO A 37 10.27 23.42 2.70
N GLN A 38 9.07 22.83 2.72
CA GLN A 38 8.89 21.38 2.69
C GLN A 38 8.99 20.89 1.24
N GLU A 39 9.97 20.05 0.96
CA GLU A 39 10.05 19.31 -0.28
C GLU A 39 9.21 18.03 -0.18
N TYR A 40 8.34 17.86 -1.17
CA TYR A 40 7.52 16.67 -1.39
C TYR A 40 7.44 16.43 -2.90
N ILE A 41 7.18 15.18 -3.29
CA ILE A 41 6.99 14.83 -4.70
C ILE A 41 5.79 15.63 -5.22
N ARG A 42 6.05 16.52 -6.17
CA ARG A 42 5.02 17.30 -6.85
C ARG A 42 4.46 16.47 -8.00
N TRP A 43 3.19 16.71 -8.32
CA TRP A 43 2.53 16.07 -9.46
C TRP A 43 3.23 16.31 -10.80
N ALA A 44 3.98 17.41 -10.91
CA ALA A 44 4.74 17.79 -12.10
C ALA A 44 6.15 17.16 -12.14
N ASP A 45 6.60 16.47 -11.09
CA ASP A 45 7.92 15.85 -11.08
C ASP A 45 7.96 14.64 -12.02
N ALA A 46 9.06 14.46 -12.74
CA ALA A 46 9.24 13.33 -13.66
C ALA A 46 9.05 11.97 -12.97
N TRP A 47 9.39 11.89 -11.68
CA TRP A 47 9.23 10.71 -10.83
C TRP A 47 7.76 10.35 -10.55
N ALA A 48 6.85 11.33 -10.57
CA ALA A 48 5.41 11.10 -10.41
C ALA A 48 4.72 10.78 -11.75
N LEU A 49 5.19 11.39 -12.85
CA LEU A 49 4.53 11.30 -14.15
C LEU A 49 4.41 9.85 -14.67
N GLY A 50 5.49 9.08 -14.61
CA GLY A 50 5.51 7.69 -15.07
C GLY A 50 4.45 6.80 -14.38
N PRO A 51 4.48 6.69 -13.03
CA PRO A 51 3.47 5.95 -12.28
C PRO A 51 2.03 6.43 -12.51
N VAL A 52 1.80 7.75 -12.59
CA VAL A 52 0.45 8.30 -12.84
C VAL A 52 -0.07 7.87 -14.20
N CYS A 53 0.73 8.03 -15.26
CA CYS A 53 0.34 7.62 -16.62
C CYS A 53 0.01 6.12 -16.67
N LEU A 54 0.86 5.28 -16.08
CA LEU A 54 0.65 3.84 -16.04
C LEU A 54 -0.64 3.48 -15.27
N SER A 55 -0.89 4.13 -14.13
CA SER A 55 -2.10 3.89 -13.35
C SER A 55 -3.37 4.40 -14.03
N CYS A 56 -3.32 5.52 -14.76
CA CYS A 56 -4.43 5.96 -15.61
C CYS A 56 -4.76 4.93 -16.69
N LEU A 57 -3.76 4.45 -17.42
CA LEU A 57 -3.94 3.41 -18.44
C LEU A 57 -4.47 2.10 -17.82
N GLY A 58 -3.92 1.71 -16.66
CA GLY A 58 -4.36 0.55 -15.90
C GLY A 58 -5.81 0.64 -15.47
N LEU A 59 -6.24 1.79 -14.94
CA LEU A 59 -7.64 2.04 -14.56
C LEU A 59 -8.57 1.94 -15.78
N LEU A 60 -8.24 2.61 -16.88
CA LEU A 60 -9.04 2.56 -18.11
C LEU A 60 -9.17 1.13 -18.64
N SER A 61 -8.06 0.40 -18.71
CA SER A 61 -8.03 -1.00 -19.13
C SER A 61 -8.88 -1.88 -18.21
N THR A 62 -8.74 -1.72 -16.89
CA THR A 62 -9.49 -2.53 -15.92
C THR A 62 -10.99 -2.23 -15.98
N LEU A 63 -11.38 -0.95 -16.13
CA LEU A 63 -12.78 -0.57 -16.32
C LEU A 63 -13.36 -1.14 -17.62
N PHE A 64 -12.58 -1.13 -18.70
CA PHE A 64 -12.98 -1.77 -19.95
C PHE A 64 -13.20 -3.27 -19.78
N VAL A 65 -12.30 -3.98 -19.09
CA VAL A 65 -12.46 -5.41 -18.78
C VAL A 65 -13.70 -5.66 -17.93
N ILE A 66 -13.95 -4.85 -16.90
CA ILE A 66 -15.17 -4.94 -16.07
C ILE A 66 -16.41 -4.75 -16.94
N TRP A 67 -16.43 -3.74 -17.81
CA TRP A 67 -17.55 -3.48 -18.71
C TRP A 67 -17.83 -4.69 -19.62
N VAL A 68 -16.79 -5.27 -20.23
CA VAL A 68 -16.91 -6.49 -21.05
C VAL A 68 -17.45 -7.67 -20.23
N PHE A 69 -16.95 -7.87 -19.00
CA PHE A 69 -17.41 -8.92 -18.10
C PHE A 69 -18.89 -8.77 -17.72
N VAL A 70 -19.32 -7.55 -17.37
CA VAL A 70 -20.71 -7.24 -17.03
C VAL A 70 -21.62 -7.44 -18.24
N ARG A 71 -21.20 -7.02 -19.43
CA ARG A 71 -21.99 -7.19 -20.66
C ARG A 71 -22.15 -8.67 -21.04
N ASN A 72 -21.12 -9.48 -20.82
CA ASN A 72 -21.08 -10.91 -21.16
C ASN A 72 -21.30 -11.82 -19.95
N ASN A 73 -21.95 -11.30 -18.90
CA ASN A 73 -22.07 -11.96 -17.60
C ASN A 73 -22.85 -13.29 -17.65
N ASP A 74 -23.61 -13.51 -18.71
CA ASP A 74 -24.39 -14.72 -18.93
C ASP A 74 -23.70 -15.79 -19.77
N THR A 75 -22.55 -15.47 -20.37
CA THR A 75 -21.80 -16.43 -21.17
C THR A 75 -21.29 -17.59 -20.30
N PRO A 76 -21.25 -18.83 -20.84
CA PRO A 76 -20.82 -20.00 -20.08
C PRO A 76 -19.38 -19.88 -19.59
N ILE A 77 -18.54 -19.15 -20.32
CA ILE A 77 -17.14 -18.87 -19.97
C ILE A 77 -17.05 -18.07 -18.66
N VAL A 78 -17.81 -16.98 -18.54
CA VAL A 78 -17.81 -16.11 -17.35
C VAL A 78 -18.44 -16.83 -16.14
N LYS A 79 -19.51 -17.60 -16.37
CA LYS A 79 -20.14 -18.42 -15.32
C LYS A 79 -19.20 -19.51 -14.77
N ALA A 80 -18.49 -20.23 -15.64
CA ALA A 80 -17.57 -21.29 -15.22
C ALA A 80 -16.38 -20.79 -14.39
N SER A 81 -15.85 -19.60 -14.74
CA SER A 81 -14.71 -18.99 -14.05
C SER A 81 -14.99 -18.55 -12.61
N GLY A 82 -16.26 -18.41 -12.21
CA GLY A 82 -16.66 -17.91 -10.90
C GLY A 82 -16.76 -16.39 -10.87
N ARG A 83 -17.94 -15.88 -11.28
CA ARG A 83 -18.23 -14.44 -11.47
C ARG A 83 -17.80 -13.57 -10.29
N GLU A 84 -18.24 -13.95 -9.09
CA GLU A 84 -17.95 -13.20 -7.85
C GLU A 84 -16.45 -13.03 -7.59
N LEU A 85 -15.66 -14.10 -7.77
CA LEU A 85 -14.22 -14.05 -7.56
C LEU A 85 -13.51 -13.19 -8.60
N CYS A 86 -13.97 -13.21 -9.85
CA CYS A 86 -13.45 -12.34 -10.90
C CYS A 86 -13.74 -10.86 -10.61
N TYR A 87 -14.94 -10.52 -10.14
CA TYR A 87 -15.26 -9.15 -9.74
C TYR A 87 -14.44 -8.71 -8.52
N LEU A 88 -14.25 -9.57 -7.51
CA LEU A 88 -13.37 -9.28 -6.38
C LEU A 88 -11.94 -9.03 -6.84
N LEU A 89 -11.39 -9.88 -7.71
CA LEU A 89 -10.06 -9.69 -8.28
C LEU A 89 -9.93 -8.35 -9.03
N LEU A 90 -10.88 -8.04 -9.92
CA LEU A 90 -10.88 -6.79 -10.68
C LEU A 90 -11.01 -5.57 -9.77
N SER A 91 -11.80 -5.66 -8.70
CA SER A 91 -11.90 -4.59 -7.69
C SER A 91 -10.57 -4.36 -6.95
N GLY A 92 -9.84 -5.43 -6.62
CA GLY A 92 -8.50 -5.35 -6.03
C GLY A 92 -7.50 -4.69 -6.98
N VAL A 93 -7.55 -5.03 -8.27
CA VAL A 93 -6.70 -4.42 -9.31
C VAL A 93 -7.00 -2.93 -9.46
N LEU A 94 -8.28 -2.53 -9.48
CA LEU A 94 -8.68 -1.12 -9.47
C LEU A 94 -8.12 -0.38 -8.25
N LEU A 95 -8.25 -0.98 -7.06
CA LEU A 95 -7.71 -0.42 -5.81
C LEU A 95 -6.18 -0.26 -5.90
N CYS A 96 -5.45 -1.23 -6.45
CA CYS A 96 -4.00 -1.13 -6.65
C CYS A 96 -3.62 0.08 -7.50
N TYR A 97 -4.29 0.31 -8.63
CA TYR A 97 -4.02 1.49 -9.47
C TYR A 97 -4.44 2.80 -8.80
N ALA A 98 -5.56 2.80 -8.05
CA ALA A 98 -6.00 3.97 -7.29
C ALA A 98 -5.00 4.34 -6.17
N MET A 99 -4.36 3.36 -5.55
CA MET A 99 -3.36 3.59 -4.51
C MET A 99 -2.16 4.40 -5.01
N THR A 100 -1.79 4.32 -6.29
CA THR A 100 -0.72 5.14 -6.87
C THR A 100 -0.94 6.63 -6.63
N PHE A 101 -2.18 7.12 -6.78
CA PHE A 101 -2.51 8.52 -6.54
C PHE A 101 -2.35 8.90 -5.06
N VAL A 102 -2.69 7.99 -4.15
CA VAL A 102 -2.51 8.18 -2.69
C VAL A 102 -1.03 8.24 -2.32
N PHE A 103 -0.18 7.45 -2.99
CA PHE A 103 1.27 7.48 -2.80
C PHE A 103 1.94 8.78 -3.30
N ILE A 104 1.32 9.47 -4.25
CA ILE A 104 1.82 10.74 -4.79
C ILE A 104 1.23 11.94 -4.06
N ALA A 105 0.02 11.82 -3.51
CA ALA A 105 -0.64 12.88 -2.75
C ALA A 105 0.25 13.38 -1.59
N LYS A 106 0.14 14.68 -1.26
CA LYS A 106 0.92 15.29 -0.18
C LYS A 106 0.74 14.49 1.13
N PRO A 107 1.82 14.07 1.80
CA PRO A 107 1.73 13.35 3.07
C PRO A 107 0.95 14.16 4.12
N SER A 108 -0.07 13.53 4.69
CA SER A 108 -0.88 14.01 5.81
C SER A 108 -1.22 12.80 6.67
N ALA A 109 -1.67 13.00 7.91
CA ALA A 109 -2.04 11.87 8.79
C ALA A 109 -3.03 10.91 8.10
N GLY A 110 -4.05 11.46 7.42
CA GLY A 110 -5.03 10.68 6.66
C GLY A 110 -4.43 9.96 5.45
N VAL A 111 -3.58 10.62 4.65
CA VAL A 111 -2.91 9.99 3.50
C VAL A 111 -1.96 8.88 3.98
N CYS A 112 -1.26 9.08 5.08
CA CYS A 112 -0.37 8.06 5.67
C CYS A 112 -1.15 6.85 6.19
N ALA A 113 -2.30 7.06 6.84
CA ALA A 113 -3.21 5.98 7.21
C ALA A 113 -3.69 5.21 5.96
N LEU A 114 -4.10 5.94 4.92
CA LEU A 114 -4.61 5.34 3.68
C LEU A 114 -3.51 4.57 2.92
N ARG A 115 -2.25 5.02 2.95
CA ARG A 115 -1.11 4.26 2.38
C ARG A 115 -0.89 2.94 3.11
N ARG A 116 -0.93 2.96 4.45
CA ARG A 116 -0.75 1.76 5.28
C ARG A 116 -1.88 0.75 5.05
N LEU A 117 -3.13 1.21 5.08
CA LEU A 117 -4.32 0.37 4.90
C LEU A 117 -4.47 -0.09 3.45
N GLY A 118 -4.42 0.84 2.51
CA GLY A 118 -4.84 0.62 1.14
C GLY A 118 -3.94 -0.31 0.36
N LEU A 119 -2.61 -0.20 0.48
CA LEU A 119 -1.69 -1.03 -0.32
C LEU A 119 -1.73 -2.50 0.09
N GLY A 120 -1.66 -2.76 1.41
CA GLY A 120 -1.71 -4.12 1.93
C GLY A 120 -3.06 -4.78 1.66
N THR A 121 -4.16 -4.03 1.80
CA THR A 121 -5.50 -4.55 1.53
C THR A 121 -5.75 -4.76 0.04
N SER A 122 -5.28 -3.88 -0.85
CA SER A 122 -5.49 -4.06 -2.30
C SER A 122 -4.82 -5.35 -2.81
N PHE A 123 -3.59 -5.62 -2.37
CA PHE A 123 -2.92 -6.88 -2.69
C PHE A 123 -3.63 -8.08 -2.05
N ALA A 124 -4.08 -7.96 -0.79
CA ALA A 124 -4.78 -9.05 -0.12
C ALA A 124 -6.11 -9.39 -0.83
N VAL A 125 -6.85 -8.41 -1.37
CA VAL A 125 -8.05 -8.66 -2.19
C VAL A 125 -7.69 -9.49 -3.42
N CYS A 126 -6.66 -9.07 -4.18
CA CYS A 126 -6.21 -9.77 -5.38
C CYS A 126 -5.78 -11.21 -5.08
N TYR A 127 -4.87 -11.39 -4.12
CA TYR A 127 -4.31 -12.71 -3.82
C TYR A 127 -5.30 -13.61 -3.10
N SER A 128 -6.22 -13.09 -2.28
CA SER A 128 -7.29 -13.92 -1.70
C SER A 128 -8.24 -14.46 -2.76
N ALA A 129 -8.60 -13.65 -3.75
CA ALA A 129 -9.43 -14.09 -4.88
C ALA A 129 -8.72 -15.14 -5.73
N LEU A 130 -7.43 -14.92 -6.05
CA LEU A 130 -6.61 -15.88 -6.80
C LEU A 130 -6.43 -17.18 -6.03
N LEU A 131 -6.05 -17.12 -4.75
CA LEU A 131 -5.88 -18.29 -3.89
C LEU A 131 -7.16 -19.11 -3.78
N THR A 132 -8.31 -18.45 -3.60
CA THR A 132 -9.60 -19.13 -3.50
C THR A 132 -9.93 -19.83 -4.82
N LYS A 133 -9.63 -19.18 -5.96
CA LYS A 133 -9.84 -19.76 -7.29
C LYS A 133 -8.93 -20.96 -7.53
N THR A 134 -7.64 -20.88 -7.22
CA THR A 134 -6.68 -21.99 -7.39
C THR A 134 -6.96 -23.13 -6.41
N ASN A 135 -7.31 -22.83 -5.16
CA ASN A 135 -7.68 -23.84 -4.16
C ASN A 135 -8.95 -24.61 -4.56
N ARG A 136 -9.96 -23.92 -5.12
CA ARG A 136 -11.14 -24.59 -5.71
C ARG A 136 -10.71 -25.59 -6.80
N ILE A 137 -9.85 -25.18 -7.72
CA ILE A 137 -9.37 -26.03 -8.82
C ILE A 137 -8.59 -27.23 -8.26
N ALA A 138 -7.67 -27.01 -7.32
CA ALA A 138 -6.92 -28.08 -6.66
C ALA A 138 -7.84 -29.12 -6.01
N ARG A 139 -8.90 -28.69 -5.31
CA ARG A 139 -9.87 -29.60 -4.68
C ARG A 139 -10.72 -30.39 -5.68
N ILE A 140 -10.99 -29.83 -6.87
CA ILE A 140 -11.67 -30.55 -7.94
C ILE A 140 -10.76 -31.67 -8.47
N PHE A 141 -9.47 -31.38 -8.71
CA PHE A 141 -8.52 -32.39 -9.19
C PHE A 141 -8.20 -33.46 -8.16
N ASP A 142 -7.97 -33.09 -6.89
CA ASP A 142 -7.75 -34.04 -5.79
C ASP A 142 -8.99 -34.94 -5.60
N GLY A 143 -10.20 -34.37 -5.62
CA GLY A 143 -11.45 -35.13 -5.50
C GLY A 143 -11.74 -36.05 -6.70
N ALA A 144 -11.21 -35.73 -7.89
CA ALA A 144 -11.28 -36.61 -9.05
C ALA A 144 -10.30 -37.80 -8.94
N ARG A 145 -9.17 -37.64 -8.23
CA ARG A 145 -8.20 -38.72 -7.97
C ARG A 145 -8.62 -39.66 -6.85
N ASP A 146 -9.22 -39.13 -5.77
CA ASP A 146 -9.52 -39.91 -4.55
C ASP A 146 -10.86 -40.67 -4.59
N GLY A 147 -11.64 -40.58 -5.68
CA GLY A 147 -12.90 -41.30 -5.84
C GLY A 147 -14.07 -40.72 -5.03
N VAL A 148 -15.11 -40.27 -5.74
CA VAL A 148 -16.52 -40.05 -5.31
C VAL A 148 -16.75 -39.28 -3.99
N ARG A 149 -15.84 -38.39 -3.55
CA ARG A 149 -16.14 -37.46 -2.44
C ARG A 149 -16.42 -36.07 -2.99
N ARG A 150 -17.69 -35.62 -2.93
CA ARG A 150 -18.06 -34.24 -3.32
C ARG A 150 -17.24 -33.24 -2.48
N PRO A 151 -16.43 -32.36 -3.10
CA PRO A 151 -15.61 -31.43 -2.34
C PRO A 151 -16.49 -30.43 -1.57
N ARG A 152 -16.20 -30.18 -0.29
CA ARG A 152 -16.88 -29.15 0.52
C ARG A 152 -16.43 -27.74 0.07
N PHE A 153 -17.25 -26.70 0.27
CA PHE A 153 -16.98 -25.30 -0.09
C PHE A 153 -16.72 -25.01 -1.59
N ILE A 154 -17.50 -25.65 -2.48
CA ILE A 154 -17.49 -25.37 -3.92
C ILE A 154 -18.49 -24.26 -4.29
N SER A 155 -19.45 -23.92 -3.41
CA SER A 155 -20.50 -22.95 -3.73
C SER A 155 -19.95 -21.52 -3.87
N PRO A 156 -20.50 -20.68 -4.76
CA PRO A 156 -20.06 -19.29 -4.93
C PRO A 156 -20.09 -18.48 -3.62
N ALA A 157 -21.15 -18.62 -2.82
CA ALA A 157 -21.25 -17.96 -1.53
C ALA A 157 -20.14 -18.37 -0.55
N SER A 158 -19.77 -19.65 -0.52
CA SER A 158 -18.67 -20.13 0.34
C SER A 158 -17.30 -19.60 -0.13
N GLN A 159 -17.09 -19.45 -1.44
CA GLN A 159 -15.86 -18.90 -2.00
C GLN A 159 -15.70 -17.41 -1.65
N VAL A 160 -16.78 -16.64 -1.78
CA VAL A 160 -16.80 -15.23 -1.36
C VAL A 160 -16.55 -15.13 0.14
N GLY A 161 -17.18 -15.98 0.96
CA GLY A 161 -16.93 -16.05 2.40
C GLY A 161 -15.46 -16.32 2.75
N ILE A 162 -14.80 -17.26 2.07
CA ILE A 162 -13.36 -17.54 2.25
C ILE A 162 -12.51 -16.32 1.87
N CYS A 163 -12.79 -15.69 0.72
CA CYS A 163 -12.09 -14.46 0.32
C CYS A 163 -12.23 -13.36 1.36
N LEU A 164 -13.46 -13.09 1.81
CA LEU A 164 -13.73 -12.06 2.80
C LEU A 164 -13.05 -12.37 4.13
N ALA A 165 -12.96 -13.63 4.55
CA ALA A 165 -12.25 -14.02 5.75
C ALA A 165 -10.73 -13.73 5.64
N LEU A 166 -10.11 -14.06 4.51
CA LEU A 166 -8.69 -13.77 4.25
C LEU A 166 -8.41 -12.26 4.21
N ILE A 167 -9.25 -11.49 3.51
CA ILE A 167 -9.17 -10.02 3.46
C ILE A 167 -9.35 -9.43 4.86
N SER A 168 -10.30 -9.94 5.64
CA SER A 168 -10.55 -9.48 7.02
C SER A 168 -9.35 -9.75 7.93
N CYS A 169 -8.66 -10.87 7.75
CA CYS A 169 -7.42 -11.15 8.48
C CYS A 169 -6.35 -10.09 8.21
N GLN A 170 -6.13 -9.73 6.93
CA GLN A 170 -5.21 -8.63 6.58
C GLN A 170 -5.65 -7.31 7.21
N LEU A 171 -6.94 -6.97 7.13
CA LEU A 171 -7.47 -5.73 7.69
C LEU A 171 -7.25 -5.67 9.21
N LEU A 172 -7.50 -6.76 9.93
CA LEU A 172 -7.27 -6.84 11.37
C LEU A 172 -5.79 -6.61 11.71
N VAL A 173 -4.87 -7.26 10.99
CA VAL A 173 -3.42 -7.09 11.19
C VAL A 173 -3.02 -5.63 11.02
N VAL A 174 -3.46 -4.98 9.93
CA VAL A 174 -3.09 -3.58 9.66
C VAL A 174 -3.77 -2.62 10.63
N VAL A 175 -5.02 -2.85 11.01
CA VAL A 175 -5.73 -2.02 12.00
C VAL A 175 -5.07 -2.11 13.37
N VAL A 176 -4.75 -3.32 13.85
CA VAL A 176 -4.01 -3.51 15.10
C VAL A 176 -2.69 -2.76 15.05
N TRP A 177 -1.94 -2.88 13.95
CA TRP A 177 -0.68 -2.16 13.79
C TRP A 177 -0.86 -0.63 13.77
N LEU A 178 -1.91 -0.13 13.13
CA LEU A 178 -2.24 1.29 13.08
C LEU A 178 -2.62 1.86 14.45
N LEU A 179 -3.23 1.04 15.32
CA LEU A 179 -3.56 1.42 16.70
C LEU A 179 -2.31 1.47 17.60
N LEU A 180 -1.37 0.54 17.41
CA LEU A 180 -0.09 0.52 18.14
C LEU A 180 0.84 1.66 17.69
N GLU A 181 0.86 1.94 16.38
CA GLU A 181 1.66 2.99 15.77
C GLU A 181 0.76 3.96 14.99
N PRO A 182 0.22 5.00 15.65
CA PRO A 182 -0.68 5.94 15.00
C PRO A 182 0.02 6.62 13.82
N SER A 183 -0.69 6.71 12.69
CA SER A 183 -0.17 7.36 11.49
C SER A 183 -0.01 8.86 11.72
N GLY A 184 1.23 9.33 11.73
CA GLY A 184 1.59 10.74 11.74
C GLY A 184 2.40 11.11 10.49
N THR A 185 2.79 12.38 10.42
CA THR A 185 3.81 12.86 9.48
C THR A 185 5.05 13.26 10.25
N ARG A 186 6.22 12.92 9.74
CA ARG A 186 7.52 13.33 10.29
C ARG A 186 8.24 14.19 9.26
N LYS A 187 8.77 15.32 9.72
CA LYS A 187 9.73 16.12 8.94
C LYS A 187 11.08 15.45 9.11
N ASP A 188 11.63 14.98 8.00
CA ASP A 188 12.93 14.31 7.97
C ASP A 188 13.93 15.25 7.30
N THR A 189 15.09 15.39 7.92
CA THR A 189 16.15 16.28 7.47
C THR A 189 17.41 15.43 7.33
N ALA A 190 17.90 15.28 6.10
CA ALA A 190 19.08 14.47 5.86
C ALA A 190 20.30 15.11 6.57
N PRO A 191 21.14 14.31 7.26
CA PRO A 191 22.27 14.84 8.02
C PRO A 191 23.26 15.64 7.16
N ASP A 192 23.37 15.30 5.87
CA ASP A 192 24.23 15.97 4.89
C ASP A 192 23.56 17.18 4.20
N LYS A 193 22.23 17.31 4.29
CA LYS A 193 21.45 18.40 3.66
C LYS A 193 20.44 18.97 4.64
N ARG A 194 20.97 19.56 5.71
CA ARG A 194 20.16 20.10 6.80
C ARG A 194 19.28 21.31 6.39
N TYR A 195 19.54 21.85 5.20
CA TYR A 195 18.77 22.91 4.54
C TYR A 195 17.58 22.39 3.68
N VAL A 196 17.28 21.09 3.68
CA VAL A 196 16.12 20.52 2.97
C VAL A 196 15.28 19.69 3.93
N VAL A 197 13.97 19.93 3.93
CA VAL A 197 13.02 19.18 4.78
C VAL A 197 12.14 18.31 3.88
N THR A 198 12.29 16.99 3.99
CA THR A 198 11.41 16.05 3.31
C THR A 198 10.26 15.68 4.23
N LEU A 199 9.03 15.87 3.78
CA LEU A 199 7.86 15.41 4.51
C LEU A 199 7.62 13.92 4.25
N LYS A 200 7.71 13.08 5.27
CA LYS A 200 7.47 11.63 5.19
C LYS A 200 6.36 11.21 6.15
N CYS A 201 5.78 10.04 5.91
CA CYS A 201 4.91 9.41 6.91
C CYS A 201 5.75 8.93 8.09
N ASN A 202 5.21 9.09 9.31
CA ASN A 202 5.84 8.56 10.51
C ASN A 202 5.64 7.04 10.50
N SER A 203 6.68 6.32 10.10
CA SER A 203 6.72 4.85 10.08
C SER A 203 8.03 4.40 10.68
N GLY A 204 7.96 3.50 11.67
CA GLY A 204 9.14 2.86 12.23
C GLY A 204 9.88 2.09 11.15
N ASP A 205 11.20 2.01 11.27
CA ASP A 205 12.05 1.27 10.34
C ASP A 205 11.55 -0.19 10.25
N GLY A 206 11.09 -0.60 9.06
CA GLY A 206 10.54 -1.94 8.83
C GLY A 206 9.04 -2.12 9.07
N SER A 207 8.30 -1.13 9.61
CA SER A 207 6.84 -1.23 9.82
C SER A 207 6.07 -1.58 8.53
N MET A 208 6.53 -1.02 7.39
CA MET A 208 5.95 -1.31 6.08
C MET A 208 6.24 -2.75 5.61
N LEU A 209 7.42 -3.30 5.93
CA LEU A 209 7.78 -4.69 5.61
C LEU A 209 6.95 -5.67 6.45
N VAL A 210 6.80 -5.40 7.74
CA VAL A 210 5.97 -6.20 8.64
C VAL A 210 4.51 -6.20 8.18
N SER A 211 3.97 -5.04 7.80
CA SER A 211 2.59 -4.91 7.29
C SER A 211 2.34 -5.68 5.99
N LEU A 212 3.40 -5.95 5.21
CA LEU A 212 3.33 -6.73 3.96
C LEU A 212 3.62 -8.23 4.15
N SER A 213 4.04 -8.67 5.33
CA SER A 213 4.39 -10.07 5.60
C SER A 213 3.26 -11.05 5.29
N TYR A 214 2.03 -10.71 5.65
CA TYR A 214 0.85 -11.52 5.33
C TYR A 214 0.58 -11.57 3.82
N ASN A 215 0.80 -10.48 3.09
CA ASN A 215 0.69 -10.47 1.63
C ASN A 215 1.74 -11.40 1.00
N VAL A 216 2.97 -11.40 1.51
CA VAL A 216 4.02 -12.34 1.06
C VAL A 216 3.57 -13.79 1.30
N LEU A 217 2.99 -14.10 2.46
CA LEU A 217 2.43 -15.42 2.74
C LEU A 217 1.32 -15.79 1.73
N LEU A 218 0.39 -14.89 1.44
CA LEU A 218 -0.66 -15.12 0.43
C LEU A 218 -0.07 -15.41 -0.95
N VAL A 219 0.96 -14.67 -1.36
CA VAL A 219 1.65 -14.88 -2.64
C VAL A 219 2.31 -16.25 -2.69
N LEU A 220 3.01 -16.66 -1.63
CA LEU A 220 3.64 -17.97 -1.53
C LEU A 220 2.60 -19.09 -1.64
N LEU A 221 1.50 -18.99 -0.88
CA LEU A 221 0.40 -19.95 -0.96
C LEU A 221 -0.21 -19.99 -2.36
N CYS A 222 -0.48 -18.83 -2.97
CA CYS A 222 -0.97 -18.76 -4.35
C CYS A 222 -0.05 -19.51 -5.31
N THR A 223 1.26 -19.31 -5.17
CA THR A 223 2.30 -19.90 -6.03
C THR A 223 2.38 -21.41 -5.85
N LEU A 224 2.36 -21.89 -4.59
CA LEU A 224 2.36 -23.32 -4.27
C LEU A 224 1.12 -24.03 -4.85
N TYR A 225 -0.06 -23.46 -4.66
CA TYR A 225 -1.29 -24.04 -5.21
C TYR A 225 -1.32 -23.97 -6.74
N ALA A 226 -0.86 -22.86 -7.33
CA ALA A 226 -0.76 -22.74 -8.79
C ALA A 226 0.15 -23.84 -9.37
N PHE A 227 1.30 -24.11 -8.74
CA PHE A 227 2.20 -25.18 -9.14
C PHE A 227 1.57 -26.56 -8.99
N LYS A 228 0.83 -26.82 -7.89
CA LYS A 228 0.12 -28.10 -7.70
C LYS A 228 -0.97 -28.33 -8.75
N THR A 229 -1.57 -27.27 -9.30
CA THR A 229 -2.68 -27.35 -10.28
C THR A 229 -2.26 -27.32 -11.75
N ARG A 230 -0.98 -27.05 -12.04
CA ARG A 230 -0.45 -27.05 -13.41
C ARG A 230 -0.11 -28.47 -13.85
#